data_AF-A0A7C4HCM2-F1
#
_entry.id   AF-A0A7C4HCM2-F1
#
_cell.length_a   1.000
_cell.length_b   1.000
_cell.length_c   1.000
_cell.angle_alpha   90.00
_cell.angle_beta   90.00
_cell.angle_gamma   90.00
#
_symmetry.space_group_name_H-M   'P 1'
#
loop_
_entity.id
_entity.type
_entity.pdbx_description
1 polymer ?
#
loop_
_entity_poly.entity_id
_entity_poly.type
_entity_poly.pdbx_seq_one_letter_code
_entity_poly.pdbx_strand_id
1 'polypeptide(L)'
;MEKKEDKKRKIIDLIDKSNKQGPKIAFYSDQHVSSLMNELYKRWKDNGERGIPLDYATDNEIESLYNMAVKYSNVTDEEAWISFLCIEDSGNTSLGNMSNRDYRKALNEKESIWKKIFRFIIPG
;
A
#
# COMPACT_ATOMS: atom_id res chain seq x y z
N MET A 1 -17.40 -17.99 7.72
CA MET A 1 -16.25 -17.08 7.80
C MET A 1 -15.32 -17.39 6.66
N GLU A 2 -14.89 -16.39 5.89
CA GLU A 2 -13.92 -16.58 4.80
C GLU A 2 -12.53 -16.89 5.39
N LYS A 3 -11.83 -17.88 4.82
CA LYS A 3 -10.53 -18.35 5.33
C LYS A 3 -9.43 -17.33 5.05
N LYS A 4 -8.43 -17.25 5.94
CA LYS A 4 -7.27 -16.36 5.82
C LYS A 4 -6.59 -16.46 4.45
N GLU A 5 -6.40 -17.68 3.94
CA GLU A 5 -5.81 -17.95 2.63
C GLU A 5 -6.60 -17.33 1.48
N ASP A 6 -7.94 -17.36 1.54
CA ASP A 6 -8.78 -16.80 0.51
C ASP A 6 -8.71 -15.27 0.51
N LYS A 7 -8.65 -14.65 1.69
CA LYS A 7 -8.45 -13.19 1.83
C LYS A 7 -7.09 -12.74 1.30
N LYS A 8 -6.01 -13.47 1.60
CA LYS A 8 -4.69 -13.19 1.02
C LYS A 8 -4.73 -13.22 -0.50
N ARG A 9 -5.34 -14.26 -1.08
CA ARG A 9 -5.50 -14.38 -2.54
C ARG A 9 -6.27 -13.19 -3.11
N LYS A 10 -7.39 -12.81 -2.47
CA LYS A 10 -8.19 -11.66 -2.91
C LYS A 10 -7.46 -10.33 -2.80
N ILE A 11 -6.67 -10.09 -1.74
CA ILE A 11 -5.86 -8.86 -1.63
C ILE A 11 -4.91 -8.76 -2.83
N ILE A 12 -4.20 -9.86 -3.13
CA ILE A 12 -3.28 -9.93 -4.28
C ILE A 12 -4.05 -9.73 -5.59
N ASP A 13 -5.21 -10.35 -5.75
CA ASP A 13 -5.98 -10.23 -7.00
C ASP A 13 -6.56 -8.82 -7.20
N LEU A 14 -7.04 -8.17 -6.14
CA LEU A 14 -7.67 -6.84 -6.18
C LEU A 14 -6.64 -5.72 -6.34
N ILE A 15 -5.46 -5.86 -5.73
CA ILE A 15 -4.46 -4.80 -5.66
C ILE A 15 -3.31 -5.12 -6.62
N ASP A 16 -2.63 -6.24 -6.41
CA ASP A 16 -1.36 -6.54 -7.07
C ASP A 16 -1.49 -6.97 -8.52
N LYS A 17 -2.50 -7.79 -8.82
CA LYS A 17 -2.80 -8.22 -10.20
C LYS A 17 -3.71 -7.24 -10.93
N SER A 18 -4.15 -6.15 -10.29
CA SER A 18 -4.88 -5.11 -10.98
C SER A 18 -4.02 -4.53 -12.10
N ASN A 19 -4.61 -4.45 -13.29
CA ASN A 19 -4.00 -3.76 -14.45
C ASN A 19 -3.94 -2.24 -14.23
N LYS A 20 -4.67 -1.72 -13.24
CA LYS A 20 -4.74 -0.31 -12.90
C LYS A 20 -3.72 0.02 -11.82
N GLN A 21 -3.07 1.17 -11.93
CA GLN A 21 -2.12 1.62 -10.91
C GLN A 21 -2.85 2.23 -9.69
N GLY A 22 -4.05 2.77 -9.89
CA GLY A 22 -4.85 3.46 -8.89
C GLY A 22 -5.12 2.64 -7.62
N PRO A 23 -5.64 1.41 -7.73
CA PRO A 23 -5.88 0.56 -6.56
C PRO A 23 -4.60 0.30 -5.76
N LYS A 24 -3.47 0.11 -6.45
CA LYS A 24 -2.17 -0.06 -5.81
C LYS A 24 -1.80 1.21 -5.05
N ILE A 25 -1.77 2.34 -5.74
CA ILE A 25 -1.41 3.66 -5.19
C ILE A 25 -2.28 3.99 -3.99
N ALA A 26 -3.60 3.88 -4.11
CA ALA A 26 -4.52 4.17 -3.00
C ALA A 26 -4.29 3.23 -1.81
N PHE A 27 -4.09 1.93 -2.07
CA PHE A 27 -3.93 0.94 -1.01
C PHE A 27 -2.67 1.15 -0.19
N TYR A 28 -1.47 1.20 -0.78
CA TYR A 28 -0.26 1.34 0.03
C TYR A 28 0.08 2.80 0.40
N SER A 29 -0.66 3.79 -0.10
CA SER A 29 -0.59 5.18 0.41
C SER A 29 -1.32 5.36 1.72
N ASP A 30 -2.28 4.48 2.02
CA ASP A 30 -3.05 4.53 3.26
C ASP A 30 -2.13 4.29 4.46
N GLN A 31 -2.17 5.19 5.44
CA GLN A 31 -1.27 5.17 6.60
C GLN A 31 -1.41 3.87 7.42
N HIS A 32 -2.64 3.39 7.59
CA HIS A 32 -2.91 2.16 8.34
C HIS A 32 -2.36 0.96 7.59
N VAL A 33 -2.64 0.86 6.29
CA VAL A 33 -2.09 -0.20 5.43
C VAL A 33 -0.57 -0.20 5.42
N SER A 34 0.05 0.97 5.21
CA SER A 34 1.50 1.12 5.18
C SER A 34 2.14 0.70 6.50
N SER A 35 1.57 1.11 7.65
CA SER A 35 2.09 0.72 8.95
C SER A 35 2.03 -0.79 9.14
N LEU A 36 0.89 -1.39 8.82
CA LEU A 36 0.69 -2.83 8.97
C LEU A 36 1.62 -3.62 8.04
N MET A 37 1.73 -3.23 6.76
CA MET A 37 2.62 -3.86 5.80
C MET A 37 4.10 -3.78 6.23
N ASN A 38 4.54 -2.67 6.84
CA ASN A 38 5.89 -2.55 7.38
C ASN A 38 6.16 -3.53 8.53
N GLU A 39 5.18 -3.75 9.41
CA GLU A 39 5.30 -4.75 10.48
C GLU A 39 5.37 -6.16 9.91
N LEU A 40 4.50 -6.49 8.94
CA LEU A 40 4.50 -7.79 8.27
C LEU A 40 5.82 -8.03 7.55
N TYR A 41 6.36 -7.01 6.89
CA TYR A 41 7.66 -7.06 6.25
C TYR A 41 8.78 -7.35 7.25
N LYS A 42 8.75 -6.68 8.41
CA LYS A 42 9.73 -6.93 9.48
C LYS A 42 9.63 -8.37 9.98
N ARG A 43 8.42 -8.88 10.27
CA ARG A 43 8.21 -10.27 10.72
C ARG A 43 8.70 -11.27 9.66
N TRP A 44 8.40 -11.03 8.40
CA TRP A 44 8.87 -11.85 7.27
C TRP A 44 10.40 -11.87 7.18
N LYS A 45 11.05 -10.71 7.29
CA LYS A 45 12.51 -10.60 7.30
C LYS A 45 13.15 -11.30 8.50
N ASP A 46 12.59 -11.11 9.69
CA ASP A 46 13.06 -11.74 10.93
C ASP A 46 12.92 -13.28 10.88
N ASN A 47 12.05 -13.80 10.01
CA ASN A 47 11.86 -15.22 9.75
C ASN A 47 12.60 -15.74 8.50
N GLY A 48 13.60 -14.99 8.02
CA GLY A 48 14.46 -15.41 6.92
C GLY A 48 13.79 -15.38 5.56
N GLU A 49 12.82 -14.47 5.38
CA GLU A 49 12.25 -14.14 4.07
C GLU A 49 11.54 -15.33 3.37
N ARG A 50 10.98 -16.26 4.15
CA ARG A 50 10.26 -17.43 3.62
C ARG A 50 8.81 -17.07 3.30
N GLY A 51 8.31 -17.48 2.12
CA GLY A 51 6.95 -17.14 1.70
C GLY A 51 6.79 -15.65 1.40
N ILE A 52 5.62 -15.09 1.69
CA ILE A 52 5.33 -13.65 1.48
C ILE A 52 4.99 -12.94 2.79
N PRO A 53 5.13 -11.60 2.88
CA PRO A 53 4.79 -10.86 4.09
C PRO A 53 3.38 -11.12 4.65
N LEU A 54 2.39 -11.34 3.78
CA LEU A 54 1.01 -11.64 4.19
C LEU A 54 0.87 -12.98 4.95
N ASP A 55 1.83 -13.90 4.83
CA ASP A 55 1.82 -15.16 5.58
C ASP A 55 2.00 -14.93 7.09
N TYR A 56 2.70 -13.86 7.45
CA TYR A 56 3.06 -13.46 8.82
C TYR A 56 2.02 -12.58 9.51
N ALA A 57 0.91 -12.30 8.83
CA ALA A 57 -0.20 -11.56 9.39
C ALA A 57 -1.06 -12.45 10.28
N THR A 58 -1.60 -11.89 11.35
CA THR A 58 -2.67 -12.51 12.14
C THR A 58 -4.00 -12.48 11.38
N ASP A 59 -5.00 -13.22 11.85
CA ASP A 59 -6.31 -13.25 11.21
C ASP A 59 -6.99 -11.86 11.17
N ASN A 60 -6.82 -11.07 12.23
CA ASN A 60 -7.35 -9.70 12.32
C ASN A 60 -6.62 -8.73 11.38
N GLU A 61 -5.31 -8.88 11.23
CA GLU A 61 -4.51 -8.04 10.33
C GLU A 61 -4.83 -8.36 8.86
N ILE A 62 -4.99 -9.64 8.50
CA ILE A 62 -5.46 -10.03 7.16
C ILE A 62 -6.88 -9.52 6.89
N GLU A 63 -7.78 -9.62 7.87
CA GLU A 63 -9.13 -9.07 7.74
C GLU A 63 -9.10 -7.56 7.49
N SER A 64 -8.28 -6.84 8.24
CA SER A 64 -8.11 -5.40 8.06
C SER A 64 -7.58 -5.05 6.67
N LEU A 65 -6.51 -5.71 6.21
CA LEU A 65 -5.96 -5.50 4.87
C LEU A 65 -6.96 -5.86 3.77
N TYR A 66 -7.73 -6.93 3.95
CA TYR A 66 -8.75 -7.34 2.99
C TYR A 66 -9.84 -6.29 2.84
N ASN A 67 -10.35 -5.76 3.95
CA ASN A 67 -11.37 -4.70 3.93
C ASN A 67 -10.86 -3.42 3.25
N MET A 68 -9.59 -3.07 3.46
CA MET A 68 -8.96 -1.94 2.75
C MET A 68 -8.75 -2.23 1.27
N ALA A 69 -8.41 -3.47 0.90
CA ALA A 69 -8.23 -3.87 -0.50
C ALA A 69 -9.56 -3.79 -1.26
N VAL A 70 -10.65 -4.26 -0.65
CA VAL A 70 -12.00 -4.12 -1.21
C VAL A 70 -12.37 -2.64 -1.38
N LYS A 71 -12.12 -1.80 -0.36
CA LYS A 71 -12.38 -0.35 -0.40
C LYS A 71 -11.67 0.32 -1.58
N TYR A 72 -10.39 0.02 -1.79
CA TYR A 72 -9.57 0.70 -2.80
C TYR A 72 -9.58 0.04 -4.18
N SER A 73 -10.17 -1.15 -4.33
CA SER A 73 -10.20 -1.91 -5.60
C SER A 73 -10.84 -1.16 -6.78
N ASN A 74 -11.75 -0.23 -6.51
CA ASN A 74 -12.46 0.53 -7.53
C ASN A 74 -11.90 1.94 -7.78
N VAL A 75 -10.85 2.34 -7.05
CA VAL A 75 -10.27 3.68 -7.19
C VAL A 75 -9.61 3.81 -8.57
N THR A 76 -9.93 4.89 -9.26
CA THR A 76 -9.32 5.20 -10.56
C THR A 76 -7.89 5.69 -10.38
N ASP A 77 -7.08 5.61 -11.44
CA ASP A 77 -5.69 6.07 -11.39
C ASP A 77 -5.64 7.57 -11.03
N GLU A 78 -6.53 8.38 -11.60
CA GLU A 78 -6.63 9.82 -11.35
C GLU A 78 -6.96 10.13 -9.88
N GLU A 79 -7.99 9.49 -9.32
CA GLU A 79 -8.38 9.67 -7.91
C GLU A 79 -7.28 9.23 -6.95
N ALA A 80 -6.59 8.14 -7.25
CA ALA A 80 -5.51 7.64 -6.42
C ALA A 80 -4.32 8.60 -6.42
N TRP A 81 -3.95 9.15 -7.59
CA TRP A 81 -2.88 10.13 -7.69
C TRP A 81 -3.25 11.45 -7.01
N ILE A 82 -4.48 11.95 -7.18
CA ILE A 82 -4.96 13.14 -6.47
C ILE A 82 -4.90 12.92 -4.97
N SER A 83 -5.43 11.80 -4.48
CA SER A 83 -5.40 11.47 -3.06
C SER A 83 -3.96 11.38 -2.54
N PHE A 84 -3.09 10.65 -3.24
CA PHE A 84 -1.69 10.50 -2.87
C PHE A 84 -0.94 11.84 -2.82
N LEU A 85 -1.19 12.74 -3.78
CA LEU A 85 -0.55 14.05 -3.83
C LEU A 85 -1.13 15.04 -2.82
N CYS A 86 -2.41 14.89 -2.42
CA CYS A 86 -3.12 15.85 -1.57
C CYS A 86 -3.19 15.46 -0.08
N ILE A 87 -2.83 14.23 0.33
CA ILE A 87 -2.92 13.76 1.72
C ILE A 87 -2.05 14.57 2.72
N GLU A 88 -1.05 15.35 2.27
CA GLU A 88 -0.23 16.18 3.17
C GLU A 88 -0.78 17.61 3.43
N ASP A 89 -1.87 18.04 2.76
CA ASP A 89 -2.29 19.46 2.77
C ASP A 89 -3.42 19.83 3.76
N SER A 90 -3.99 18.89 4.55
CA SER A 90 -5.08 19.24 5.49
C SER A 90 -4.61 19.77 6.85
N GLY A 91 -3.32 20.12 6.96
CA GLY A 91 -2.69 20.74 8.12
C GLY A 91 -2.14 22.12 7.80
N ASN A 92 -2.99 23.03 7.29
CA ASN A 92 -2.72 24.46 7.25
C ASN A 92 -1.58 24.91 6.29
N THR A 93 -1.76 24.83 4.97
CA THR A 93 -1.11 25.79 4.07
C THR A 93 -1.89 25.97 2.77
N SER A 94 -2.15 27.23 2.41
CA SER A 94 -2.58 27.63 1.08
C SER A 94 -1.69 26.99 0.01
N LEU A 95 -2.32 26.45 -1.05
CA LEU A 95 -1.78 25.86 -2.30
C LEU A 95 -0.69 26.66 -3.05
N GLY A 96 -0.08 27.69 -2.46
CA GLY A 96 0.82 28.62 -3.11
C GLY A 96 2.33 28.40 -2.91
N ASN A 97 2.79 27.65 -1.90
CA ASN A 97 4.17 27.85 -1.42
C ASN A 97 5.02 26.59 -1.17
N MET A 98 4.63 25.38 -1.60
CA MET A 98 5.50 24.20 -1.46
C MET A 98 6.48 24.11 -2.64
N SER A 99 7.78 23.98 -2.36
CA SER A 99 8.80 24.00 -3.40
C SER A 99 8.80 22.68 -4.20
N ASN A 100 9.08 22.75 -5.50
CA ASN A 100 9.24 21.57 -6.37
C ASN A 100 10.25 20.54 -5.84
N ARG A 101 11.17 20.95 -4.95
CA ARG A 101 12.16 20.06 -4.31
C ARG A 101 11.52 19.16 -3.25
N ASP A 102 10.60 19.70 -2.47
CA ASP A 102 9.94 18.98 -1.38
C ASP A 102 8.98 17.92 -1.94
N TYR A 103 8.23 18.27 -2.99
CA TYR A 103 7.43 17.31 -3.76
C TYR A 103 8.26 16.12 -4.27
N ARG A 104 9.42 16.38 -4.87
CA ARG A 104 10.28 15.31 -5.41
C ARG A 104 10.87 14.44 -4.30
N LYS A 105 11.13 15.00 -3.12
CA LYS A 105 11.66 14.25 -1.98
C LYS A 105 10.60 13.33 -1.39
N ALA A 106 9.40 13.83 -1.11
CA ALA A 106 8.28 13.02 -0.63
C ALA A 106 7.93 11.91 -1.63
N LEU A 107 7.86 12.25 -2.92
CA LEU A 107 7.65 11.27 -4.00
C LEU A 107 8.73 10.18 -3.99
N ASN A 108 10.02 10.54 -3.86
CA ASN A 108 11.13 9.58 -3.80
C ASN A 108 11.10 8.70 -2.55
N GLU A 109 10.76 9.25 -1.38
CA GLU A 109 10.66 8.49 -0.13
C GLU A 109 9.51 7.48 -0.20
N LYS A 110 8.34 7.91 -0.70
CA LYS A 110 7.22 7.02 -0.94
C LYS A 110 7.59 6.00 -2.01
N GLU A 111 8.16 6.40 -3.15
CA GLU A 111 8.66 5.46 -4.17
C GLU A 111 9.63 4.42 -3.61
N SER A 112 10.45 4.78 -2.63
CA SER A 112 11.34 3.83 -1.95
C SER A 112 10.57 2.79 -1.14
N ILE A 113 9.49 3.19 -0.45
CA ILE A 113 8.56 2.29 0.23
C ILE A 113 7.87 1.38 -0.80
N TRP A 114 7.35 1.96 -1.89
CA TRP A 114 6.73 1.24 -3.00
C TRP A 114 7.68 0.23 -3.64
N LYS A 115 8.92 0.62 -3.92
CA LYS A 115 9.95 -0.28 -4.47
C LYS A 115 10.26 -1.43 -3.54
N LYS A 116 10.27 -1.22 -2.21
CA LYS A 116 10.44 -2.30 -1.24
C LYS A 116 9.25 -3.25 -1.26
N ILE A 117 8.03 -2.73 -1.27
CA ILE A 117 6.80 -3.54 -1.26
C ILE A 117 6.63 -4.32 -2.58
N PHE A 118 6.79 -3.66 -3.74
CA PHE A 118 6.61 -4.27 -5.06
C PHE A 118 7.69 -5.29 -5.44
N ARG A 119 8.89 -5.22 -4.86
CA ARG A 119 9.99 -6.16 -5.16
C ARG A 119 9.63 -7.62 -4.88
N PHE A 120 8.61 -7.88 -4.06
CA PHE A 120 8.19 -9.22 -3.66
C PHE A 120 7.03 -9.78 -4.46
N ILE A 121 6.37 -8.97 -5.30
CA ILE A 121 5.05 -9.28 -5.84
C ILE A 121 5.10 -9.54 -7.35
N ILE A 122 6.07 -8.97 -8.06
CA ILE A 122 6.40 -9.33 -9.44
C ILE A 122 7.83 -9.90 -9.43
N PRO A 123 8.01 -11.22 -9.60
CA PRO A 123 9.34 -11.74 -9.93
C PRO A 123 9.68 -11.23 -11.32
N GLY A 124 10.84 -10.59 -11.44
CA GLY A 124 11.48 -10.38 -12.74
C GLY A 124 11.81 -11.71 -13.41
#